data_AF-A0A381DHQ6-F1
#
_entry.id   AF-A0A381DHQ6-F1
#
_cell.length_a   1.000
_cell.length_b   1.000
_cell.length_c   1.000
_cell.angle_alpha   90.00
_cell.angle_beta   90.00
_cell.angle_gamma   90.00
#
_symmetry.space_group_name_H-M   'P 1'
#
loop_
_entity.id
_entity.type
_entity.pdbx_description
1 polymer ?
#
loop_
_entity_poly.entity_id
_entity_poly.type
_entity_poly.pdbx_seq_one_letter_code
_entity_poly.pdbx_strand_id
1 'polypeptide(L)'
;MYLLCNKNGFNGEVITDYLDKRVNFIEIPTNKNRFNPFYLYKLARIIKQIKPDIIHTRNTKFLEISKYMQVFLKRKIPLVFTKHNWFFKKKNETC
;
A
#
# COMPACT_ATOMS: atom_id res chain seq x y z
N MET A 1 -9.54 -1.10 12.05
CA MET A 1 -8.55 -1.40 10.99
C MET A 1 -8.60 -0.29 9.95
N TYR A 2 -7.48 0.15 9.39
CA TYR A 2 -7.48 1.21 8.37
C TYR A 2 -7.16 0.62 6.99
N LEU A 3 -7.95 0.98 5.98
CA LEU A 3 -7.70 0.62 4.59
C LEU A 3 -7.37 1.88 3.79
N LEU A 4 -6.20 1.87 3.16
CA LEU A 4 -5.66 2.97 2.37
C LEU A 4 -5.63 2.51 0.91
N CYS A 5 -6.60 2.93 0.10
CA CYS A 5 -6.62 2.60 -1.34
C CYS A 5 -7.40 3.63 -2.17
N ASN A 6 -7.44 3.42 -3.49
CA ASN A 6 -8.23 4.26 -4.38
C ASN A 6 -9.73 3.94 -4.20
N LYS A 7 -10.62 4.92 -4.40
CA LYS A 7 -12.07 4.68 -4.25
C LYS A 7 -12.61 3.71 -5.32
N ASN A 8 -12.09 3.84 -6.53
CA ASN A 8 -12.49 3.03 -7.66
C ASN A 8 -11.45 1.94 -7.92
N GLY A 9 -11.93 0.72 -8.06
CA GLY A 9 -11.17 -0.43 -8.53
C GLY A 9 -10.81 -0.30 -10.01
N PHE A 10 -9.95 -1.21 -10.48
CA PHE A 10 -9.50 -1.23 -11.88
C PHE A 10 -10.65 -1.39 -12.89
N ASN A 11 -11.72 -2.09 -12.48
CA ASN A 11 -12.91 -2.34 -13.30
C ASN A 11 -14.02 -1.29 -13.10
N GLY A 12 -13.75 -0.20 -12.38
CA GLY A 12 -14.76 0.84 -12.07
C GLY A 12 -15.65 0.52 -10.85
N GLU A 13 -15.40 -0.58 -10.17
CA GLU A 13 -16.14 -0.97 -8.95
C GLU A 13 -15.82 -0.05 -7.77
N VAL A 14 -16.84 0.31 -6.98
CA VAL A 14 -16.67 1.13 -5.77
C VAL A 14 -16.29 0.23 -4.61
N ILE A 15 -15.07 0.38 -4.09
CA ILE A 15 -14.51 -0.54 -3.09
C ILE A 15 -15.21 -0.40 -1.72
N THR A 16 -15.84 0.76 -1.46
CA THR A 16 -16.52 1.03 -0.19
C THR A 16 -17.69 0.09 0.08
N ASP A 17 -18.31 -0.47 -0.97
CA ASP A 17 -19.53 -1.27 -0.84
C ASP A 17 -19.23 -2.69 -0.32
N TYR A 18 -17.99 -3.15 -0.52
CA TYR A 18 -17.50 -4.44 -0.02
C TYR A 18 -16.84 -4.35 1.36
N LEU A 19 -16.84 -3.16 1.97
CA LEU A 19 -16.10 -2.89 3.18
C LEU A 19 -16.93 -3.19 4.43
N ASP A 20 -16.32 -3.88 5.40
CA ASP A 20 -16.92 -4.04 6.73
C ASP A 20 -16.97 -2.69 7.46
N LYS A 21 -18.06 -2.46 8.23
CA LYS A 21 -18.26 -1.26 9.06
C LYS A 21 -17.12 -0.99 10.05
N ARG A 22 -16.32 -1.99 10.39
CA ARG A 22 -15.16 -1.89 11.31
C ARG A 22 -13.88 -1.37 10.64
N VAL A 23 -13.89 -1.21 9.32
CA VAL A 23 -12.74 -0.74 8.55
C VAL A 23 -12.90 0.74 8.22
N ASN A 24 -11.94 1.53 8.67
CA ASN A 24 -11.87 2.95 8.35
C ASN A 24 -11.19 3.12 6.99
N PHE A 25 -11.97 3.55 6.00
CA PHE A 25 -11.48 3.78 4.66
C PHE A 25 -10.85 5.17 4.52
N ILE A 26 -9.65 5.25 3.95
CA ILE A 26 -8.98 6.49 3.59
C ILE A 26 -8.62 6.43 2.11
N GLU A 27 -9.22 7.33 1.34
CA GLU A 27 -8.97 7.44 -0.09
C GLU A 27 -7.58 8.03 -0.34
N ILE A 28 -6.80 7.37 -1.21
CA ILE A 28 -5.48 7.83 -1.62
C ILE A 28 -5.36 7.82 -3.14
N PRO A 29 -4.98 8.95 -3.75
CA PRO A 29 -4.74 9.00 -5.18
C PRO A 29 -3.47 8.20 -5.53
N THR A 30 -3.64 7.07 -6.21
CA THR A 30 -2.56 6.18 -6.64
C THR A 30 -1.89 6.62 -7.95
N ASN A 31 -2.41 7.67 -8.60
CA ASN A 31 -1.95 8.15 -9.91
C ASN A 31 -0.69 9.05 -9.83
N LYS A 32 0.00 9.09 -8.68
CA LYS A 32 1.20 9.92 -8.49
C LYS A 32 2.47 9.08 -8.54
N ASN A 33 3.55 9.70 -9.00
CA ASN A 33 4.87 9.08 -9.02
C ASN A 33 5.25 8.58 -7.61
N ARG A 34 5.65 7.30 -7.52
CA ARG A 34 5.98 6.59 -6.27
C ARG A 34 7.12 7.24 -5.49
N PHE A 35 7.98 7.99 -6.18
CA PHE A 35 9.15 8.66 -5.62
C PHE A 35 8.91 10.14 -5.34
N ASN A 36 7.69 10.66 -5.54
CA ASN A 36 7.40 12.06 -5.27
C ASN A 36 7.48 12.34 -3.74
N PRO A 37 8.43 13.18 -3.28
CA PRO A 37 8.64 13.42 -1.85
C PRO A 37 7.44 14.08 -1.17
N PHE A 38 6.71 14.98 -1.85
CA PHE A 38 5.50 15.61 -1.31
C PHE A 38 4.37 14.60 -1.09
N TYR A 39 4.25 13.63 -1.99
CA TYR A 39 3.27 12.55 -1.87
C TYR A 39 3.62 11.63 -0.69
N LEU A 40 4.88 11.22 -0.58
CA LEU A 40 5.37 10.39 0.52
C LEU A 40 5.22 11.10 1.87
N TYR A 41 5.50 12.41 1.93
CA TYR A 41 5.31 13.20 3.15
C TYR A 41 3.84 13.30 3.56
N LYS A 42 2.91 13.50 2.60
CA LYS A 42 1.48 13.51 2.88
C LYS A 42 1.00 12.17 3.45
N LEU A 43 1.46 11.06 2.88
CA LEU A 43 1.19 9.73 3.41
C LEU A 43 1.78 9.52 4.80
N ALA A 44 3.03 9.95 5.02
CA ALA A 44 3.68 9.85 6.32
C ALA A 44 2.92 10.62 7.40
N ARG A 45 2.34 11.79 7.08
CA ARG A 45 1.49 12.54 8.02
C ARG A 45 0.23 11.76 8.41
N ILE A 46 -0.44 11.14 7.44
CA ILE A 46 -1.64 10.31 7.69
C ILE A 46 -1.26 9.12 8.59
N ILE A 47 -0.19 8.40 8.24
CA ILE A 47 0.30 7.25 9.02
C ILE A 47 0.74 7.66 10.42
N LYS A 48 1.33 8.85 10.59
CA LYS A 48 1.71 9.39 11.90
C LYS A 48 0.48 9.69 12.78
N GLN A 49 -0.66 10.05 12.20
CA GLN A 49 -1.91 10.26 12.94
C GLN A 49 -2.55 8.92 13.32
N ILE A 50 -2.59 7.96 12.39
CA ILE A 50 -3.15 6.62 12.62
C ILE A 50 -2.32 5.82 13.64
N LYS A 51 -1.00 6.02 13.64
CA LYS A 51 -0.01 5.26 14.44
C LYS A 51 -0.21 3.73 14.32
N PRO A 52 -0.21 3.16 13.11
CA PRO A 52 -0.41 1.72 12.96
C PRO A 52 0.77 0.93 13.53
N ASP A 53 0.48 -0.27 14.01
CA ASP A 53 1.49 -1.23 14.49
C ASP A 53 2.11 -2.00 13.33
N ILE A 54 1.32 -2.35 12.32
CA ILE A 54 1.74 -3.12 11.14
C ILE A 54 1.17 -2.47 9.88
N ILE A 55 1.99 -2.38 8.83
CA ILE A 55 1.53 -2.00 7.49
C ILE A 55 1.54 -3.26 6.63
N HIS A 56 0.35 -3.65 6.16
CA HIS A 56 0.18 -4.78 5.26
C HIS A 56 -0.04 -4.29 3.82
N THR A 57 0.65 -4.88 2.85
CA THR A 57 0.52 -4.53 1.43
C THR A 57 0.52 -5.77 0.54
N ARG A 58 -0.30 -5.77 -0.51
CA ARG A 58 -0.29 -6.83 -1.55
C ARG A 58 0.40 -6.42 -2.85
N ASN A 59 0.50 -5.13 -3.11
CA ASN A 59 1.09 -4.60 -4.35
C ASN A 59 2.53 -4.17 -4.12
N THR A 60 3.45 -4.63 -4.98
CA THR A 60 4.88 -4.27 -4.92
C THR A 60 5.09 -2.75 -5.00
N LYS A 61 4.25 -2.04 -5.78
CA LYS A 61 4.28 -0.58 -5.86
C LYS A 61 4.02 0.08 -4.50
N PHE A 62 3.08 -0.45 -3.73
CA PHE A 62 2.75 0.06 -2.40
C PHE A 62 3.76 -0.35 -1.33
N LEU A 63 4.40 -1.51 -1.50
CA LEU A 63 5.51 -1.91 -0.65
C LEU A 63 6.67 -0.90 -0.75
N GLU A 64 7.03 -0.49 -1.96
CA GLU A 64 8.04 0.55 -2.19
C GLU A 64 7.64 1.89 -1.57
N ILE A 65 6.41 2.36 -1.83
CA ILE A 65 5.88 3.61 -1.24
C ILE A 65 5.97 3.54 0.30
N SER A 66 5.54 2.42 0.89
CA SER A 66 5.56 2.22 2.35
C SER A 66 6.98 2.18 2.91
N LYS A 67 7.96 1.69 2.13
CA LYS A 67 9.37 1.70 2.49
C LYS A 67 9.96 3.13 2.45
N TYR A 68 9.73 3.88 1.37
CA TYR A 68 10.26 5.24 1.24
C TYR A 68 9.59 6.25 2.17
N MET A 69 8.28 6.08 2.41
CA MET A 69 7.53 6.92 3.35
C MET A 69 8.10 6.84 4.77
N GLN A 70 8.67 5.70 5.18
CA GLN A 70 9.25 5.55 6.52
C GLN A 70 10.44 6.48 6.79
N VAL A 71 11.09 7.04 5.76
CA VAL A 71 12.14 8.07 5.93
C VAL A 71 11.61 9.31 6.66
N PHE A 72 10.31 9.61 6.52
CA PHE A 72 9.67 10.75 7.19
C PHE A 72 9.08 10.39 8.57
N LEU A 73 9.21 9.14 9.01
CA LEU A 73 8.69 8.66 10.29
C LEU A 73 9.82 8.47 11.29
N LYS A 74 9.57 8.84 12.56
CA LYS A 74 10.55 8.64 13.64
C LYS A 74 10.72 7.16 14.05
N ARG A 75 9.70 6.32 13.81
CA ARG A 75 9.75 4.88 14.08
C ARG A 75 9.65 4.09 12.78
N LYS A 76 10.39 2.99 12.71
CA LYS A 76 10.27 2.00 11.65
C LYS A 76 9.08 1.09 11.94
N ILE A 77 8.13 1.01 11.01
CA ILE A 77 6.92 0.20 11.17
C ILE A 77 7.12 -1.10 10.38
N PRO A 78 6.86 -2.28 10.98
CA PRO A 78 6.98 -3.54 10.27
C PRO A 78 6.08 -3.57 9.04
N LEU A 79 6.66 -3.97 7.91
CA LEU A 79 5.98 -4.12 6.63
C LEU A 79 5.73 -5.61 6.37
N VAL A 80 4.47 -5.99 6.21
CA VAL A 80 4.07 -7.33 5.80
C VAL A 80 3.63 -7.28 4.34
N PHE A 81 4.24 -8.11 3.51
CA PHE A 81 3.94 -8.19 2.09
C PHE A 81 3.42 -9.57 1.71
N THR A 82 2.28 -9.61 1.02
CA THR A 82 1.77 -10.85 0.41
C THR A 82 1.96 -10.80 -1.10
N LYS A 83 2.76 -11.72 -1.63
CA LYS A 83 3.00 -11.86 -3.06
C LYS A 83 1.73 -12.30 -3.78
N HIS A 84 1.35 -11.59 -4.84
CA HIS A 84 0.36 -12.09 -5.79
C HIS A 84 0.99 -13.20 -6.64
N ASN A 85 0.39 -14.39 -6.57
CA ASN A 85 0.75 -15.62 -7.28
C ASN A 85 2.19 -16.15 -7.04
N TRP A 86 2.27 -17.32 -6.41
CA TRP A 86 3.50 -18.08 -6.21
C TRP A 86 3.84 -18.90 -7.47
N PHE A 87 4.24 -18.24 -8.56
CA PHE A 87 4.80 -18.96 -9.71
C PHE A 87 6.32 -18.99 -9.59
N PHE A 88 6.89 -20.19 -9.50
CA PHE A 88 8.31 -20.41 -9.76
C PHE A 88 8.53 -20.22 -11.26
N LYS A 89 9.35 -19.23 -11.63
CA LYS A 89 9.81 -19.09 -13.01
C LYS A 89 10.77 -20.26 -13.26
N LYS A 90 10.32 -21.34 -13.91
CA LYS A 90 11.23 -22.38 -14.39
C LYS A 90 12.25 -21.71 -15.30
N LYS A 91 13.54 -21.93 -15.02
CA LYS A 91 14.62 -21.55 -15.92
C LYS A 91 14.42 -22.41 -17.17
N ASN A 92 14.17 -21.79 -18.31
CA ASN A 92 14.11 -22.54 -19.56
C ASN A 92 15.50 -23.14 -19.78
N GLU A 93 15.62 -24.45 -19.62
CA GLU A 93 16.74 -25.25 -20.14
C GLU A 93 16.60 -25.20 -21.66
N THR A 94 17.36 -24.31 -22.30
CA THR A 94 17.55 -24.34 -23.76
C THR A 94 18.50 -25.50 -24.07
N CYS A 95 17.95 -26.54 -24.71
CA CYS A 95 18.67 -27.63 -25.35
C CYS A 95 19.61 -27.13 -26.46
#